data_AF-A0A7L0QPC8-F1
#
_entry.id   AF-A0A7L0QPC8-F1
#
_cell.length_a   1.000
_cell.length_b   1.000
_cell.length_c   1.000
_cell.angle_alpha   90.00
_cell.angle_beta   90.00
_cell.angle_gamma   90.00
#
_symmetry.space_group_name_H-M   'P 1'
#
loop_
_entity.id
_entity.type
_entity.pdbx_description
1 polymer ?
#
loop_
_entity_poly.entity_id
_entity_poly.type
_entity_poly.pdbx_seq_one_letter_code
_entity_poly.pdbx_strand_id
1 'polypeptide(L)'
;RLGKMMIMGCIFYVGDAVCTISAATCFPEPFINEGKRLGYVHRNFAGTRYSDHVALLSVFQAWDDARMGGEEAEKRFCEHKRLSMATLRMTWEAKVQLKDILISSGFPEECLMTQPFNNTGPDNNLDVVISLLAFGVYPNVCYHKEKRKILTTEGHSALIHKSSVNCPFSSQDIKYPSPFFVFGEKIRTRAISAKTMTLVSPLQLLLFASKKVLSDGELILVDDWIKLKMPHTAAACIVALRAAMEALVVEVTKDPGIVRQLDPAHERMLNVIRQLSRPAAAGVALTAASTRFGDGPRPPKMARYDNGAGPRGWGGYGRGSSHRGRGYGGYSGWHSAGRGYPGGPGGAYGAGGGCRGGGGYRGAGRGYRGGY
;
A
#
# COMPACT_ATOMS: atom_id res chain seq x y z
N ARG A 1 12.55 -9.78 16.09
CA ARG A 1 11.60 -8.64 15.96
C ARG A 1 10.22 -9.11 15.53
N LEU A 2 10.08 -9.83 14.42
CA LEU A 2 8.79 -10.37 13.95
C LEU A 2 8.07 -11.25 14.99
N GLY A 3 8.76 -12.17 15.67
CA GLY A 3 8.14 -12.96 16.76
C GLY A 3 7.62 -12.10 17.93
N LYS A 4 8.40 -11.09 18.37
CA LYS A 4 7.94 -10.13 19.39
C LYS A 4 6.75 -9.29 18.89
N MET A 5 6.74 -8.91 17.61
CA MET A 5 5.59 -8.24 16.98
C MET A 5 4.33 -9.12 17.01
N MET A 6 4.45 -10.43 16.77
CA MET A 6 3.32 -11.38 16.87
C MET A 6 2.76 -11.47 18.28
N ILE A 7 3.63 -11.57 19.29
CA ILE A 7 3.21 -11.57 20.70
C ILE A 7 2.48 -10.26 21.04
N MET A 8 3.03 -9.12 20.62
CA MET A 8 2.35 -7.83 20.77
C MET A 8 1.00 -7.80 20.02
N GLY A 9 0.91 -8.41 18.84
CA GLY A 9 -0.33 -8.59 18.11
C GLY A 9 -1.39 -9.32 18.93
N CYS A 10 -0.99 -10.39 19.64
CA CYS A 10 -1.87 -11.12 20.56
C CYS A 10 -2.33 -10.21 21.72
N ILE A 11 -1.40 -9.49 22.36
CA ILE A 11 -1.73 -8.55 23.46
C ILE A 11 -2.76 -7.50 23.04
N PHE A 12 -2.67 -7.01 21.80
CA PHE A 12 -3.59 -6.01 21.26
C PHE A 12 -4.86 -6.59 20.62
N TYR A 13 -5.04 -7.91 20.59
CA TYR A 13 -6.12 -8.61 19.87
C TYR A 13 -6.14 -8.32 18.36
N VAL A 14 -4.94 -8.19 17.77
CA VAL A 14 -4.70 -8.05 16.32
C VAL A 14 -3.79 -9.15 15.78
N GLY A 15 -3.70 -10.28 16.48
CA GLY A 15 -2.77 -11.36 16.19
C GLY A 15 -2.97 -11.97 14.80
N ASP A 16 -4.22 -12.12 14.34
CA ASP A 16 -4.54 -12.66 13.01
C ASP A 16 -3.94 -11.81 11.87
N ALA A 17 -4.05 -10.48 11.97
CA ALA A 17 -3.51 -9.54 10.99
C ALA A 17 -1.98 -9.58 10.96
N VAL A 18 -1.36 -9.62 12.14
CA VAL A 18 0.09 -9.69 12.29
C VAL A 18 0.63 -11.03 11.77
N CYS A 19 -0.08 -12.14 12.00
CA CYS A 19 0.25 -13.45 11.42
C CYS A 19 0.11 -13.43 9.90
N THR A 20 -0.95 -12.84 9.36
CA THR A 20 -1.16 -12.70 7.90
C THR A 20 -0.01 -11.94 7.24
N ILE A 21 0.37 -10.78 7.81
CA ILE A 21 1.47 -9.99 7.26
C ILE A 21 2.80 -10.72 7.37
N SER A 22 3.07 -11.34 8.53
CA SER A 22 4.32 -12.08 8.74
C SER A 22 4.44 -13.27 7.80
N ALA A 23 3.37 -14.05 7.61
CA ALA A 23 3.30 -15.15 6.65
C ALA A 23 3.59 -14.66 5.22
N ALA A 24 2.99 -13.53 4.83
CA ALA A 24 3.18 -12.99 3.49
C ALA A 24 4.63 -12.57 3.20
N THR A 25 5.43 -12.24 4.21
CA THR A 25 6.85 -11.92 4.00
C THR A 25 7.68 -13.11 3.55
N CYS A 26 7.19 -14.34 3.72
CA CYS A 26 7.85 -15.56 3.28
C CYS A 26 7.63 -15.85 1.78
N PHE A 27 6.73 -15.13 1.12
CA PHE A 27 6.33 -15.38 -0.26
C PHE A 27 6.44 -14.12 -1.12
N PRO A 28 6.47 -14.27 -2.47
CA PRO A 28 6.30 -13.14 -3.36
C PRO A 28 4.97 -12.40 -3.10
N GLU A 29 4.91 -11.12 -3.44
CA GLU A 29 3.65 -10.36 -3.34
C GLU A 29 2.56 -10.98 -4.25
N PRO A 30 1.28 -11.03 -3.80
CA PRO A 30 0.21 -11.64 -4.59
C PRO A 30 -0.18 -10.79 -5.81
N PHE A 31 0.28 -9.55 -5.93
CA PHE A 31 -0.08 -8.63 -7.00
C PHE A 31 0.66 -8.92 -8.32
N ILE A 32 -0.07 -9.30 -9.37
CA ILE A 32 0.51 -9.57 -10.68
C ILE A 32 0.66 -8.26 -11.47
N ASN A 33 1.90 -7.78 -11.61
CA ASN A 33 2.20 -6.49 -12.26
C ASN A 33 3.19 -6.54 -13.42
N GLU A 34 3.71 -7.71 -13.82
CA GLU A 34 4.60 -7.91 -14.99
C GLU A 34 5.75 -6.88 -15.09
N GLY A 35 6.32 -6.44 -13.96
CA GLY A 35 7.40 -5.44 -13.92
C GLY A 35 6.97 -3.98 -14.16
N LYS A 36 5.66 -3.74 -14.32
CA LYS A 36 5.04 -2.41 -14.40
C LYS A 36 4.67 -1.89 -13.00
N ARG A 37 4.20 -0.64 -12.94
CA ARG A 37 3.68 -0.06 -11.70
C ARG A 37 2.32 -0.69 -11.36
N LEU A 38 2.02 -0.84 -10.08
CA LEU A 38 0.69 -1.28 -9.66
C LEU A 38 -0.41 -0.36 -10.22
N GLY A 39 -1.42 -0.99 -10.81
CA GLY A 39 -2.60 -0.32 -11.36
C GLY A 39 -3.59 0.12 -10.29
N TYR A 40 -4.68 0.76 -10.71
CA TYR A 40 -5.72 1.26 -9.81
C TYR A 40 -6.39 0.15 -8.99
N VAL A 41 -6.63 -1.02 -9.61
CA VAL A 41 -7.22 -2.19 -8.97
C VAL A 41 -6.46 -2.57 -7.69
N HIS A 42 -5.12 -2.61 -7.74
CA HIS A 42 -4.29 -2.98 -6.59
C HIS A 42 -4.20 -1.86 -5.56
N ARG A 43 -4.09 -0.60 -6.01
CA ARG A 43 -4.01 0.56 -5.12
C ARG A 43 -5.29 0.81 -4.33
N ASN A 44 -6.45 0.49 -4.90
CA ASN A 44 -7.73 0.66 -4.22
C ASN A 44 -7.81 -0.18 -2.93
N PHE A 45 -7.09 -1.30 -2.84
CA PHE A 45 -6.98 -2.07 -1.60
C PHE A 45 -6.20 -1.35 -0.50
N ALA A 46 -5.34 -0.38 -0.81
CA ALA A 46 -4.65 0.43 0.20
C ALA A 46 -5.60 1.46 0.86
N GLY A 47 -6.75 1.73 0.24
CA GLY A 47 -7.72 2.74 0.68
C GLY A 47 -7.06 4.10 0.90
N THR A 48 -7.23 4.65 2.09
CA THR A 48 -6.67 5.94 2.52
C THR A 48 -5.43 5.79 3.40
N ARG A 49 -4.92 4.55 3.55
CA ARG A 49 -3.82 4.23 4.48
C ARG A 49 -2.43 4.35 3.87
N TYR A 50 -2.30 4.47 2.54
CA TYR A 50 -1.00 4.58 1.85
C TYR A 50 -0.01 3.47 2.26
N SER A 51 -0.50 2.23 2.26
CA SER A 51 0.23 1.07 2.81
C SER A 51 0.09 -0.16 1.94
N ASP A 52 1.23 -0.74 1.56
CA ASP A 52 1.31 -2.04 0.88
C ASP A 52 0.84 -3.17 1.79
N HIS A 53 1.14 -3.11 3.10
CA HIS A 53 0.68 -4.11 4.06
C HIS A 53 -0.83 -4.04 4.29
N VAL A 54 -1.42 -2.83 4.33
CA VAL A 54 -2.88 -2.69 4.38
C VAL A 54 -3.52 -3.19 3.09
N ALA A 55 -2.94 -2.88 1.92
CA ALA A 55 -3.43 -3.40 0.65
C ALA A 55 -3.44 -4.94 0.63
N LEU A 56 -2.38 -5.55 1.14
CA LEU A 56 -2.29 -7.00 1.32
C LEU A 56 -3.40 -7.52 2.24
N LEU A 57 -3.60 -6.94 3.43
CA LEU A 57 -4.66 -7.34 4.35
C LEU A 57 -6.06 -7.22 3.73
N SER A 58 -6.33 -6.12 3.02
CA SER A 58 -7.61 -5.93 2.33
C SER A 58 -7.81 -6.92 1.18
N VAL A 59 -6.74 -7.30 0.48
CA VAL A 59 -6.81 -8.40 -0.51
C VAL A 59 -7.11 -9.73 0.18
N PHE A 60 -6.44 -10.04 1.30
CA PHE A 60 -6.70 -11.29 2.03
C PHE A 60 -8.14 -11.39 2.50
N GLN A 61 -8.69 -10.31 3.07
CA GLN A 61 -10.09 -10.29 3.51
C GLN A 61 -11.05 -10.53 2.33
N ALA A 62 -10.87 -9.79 1.23
CA ALA A 62 -11.74 -9.94 0.05
C ALA A 62 -11.58 -11.28 -0.67
N TRP A 63 -10.37 -11.85 -0.70
CA TRP A 63 -10.11 -13.17 -1.28
C TRP A 63 -10.69 -14.28 -0.41
N ASP A 64 -10.57 -14.20 0.92
CA ASP A 64 -11.13 -15.20 1.82
C ASP A 64 -12.66 -15.24 1.70
N ASP A 65 -13.32 -14.08 1.63
CA ASP A 65 -14.76 -13.96 1.35
C ASP A 65 -15.14 -14.60 0.00
N ALA A 66 -14.36 -14.35 -1.05
CA ALA A 66 -14.60 -14.94 -2.37
C ALA A 66 -14.39 -16.46 -2.39
N ARG A 67 -13.38 -16.95 -1.66
CA ARG A 67 -13.04 -18.37 -1.53
C ARG A 67 -14.15 -19.17 -0.84
N MET A 68 -14.88 -18.56 0.09
CA MET A 68 -16.07 -19.18 0.69
C MET A 68 -17.17 -19.51 -0.33
N GLY A 69 -17.17 -18.86 -1.49
CA GLY A 69 -18.06 -19.16 -2.62
C GLY A 69 -17.63 -20.35 -3.49
N GLY A 70 -16.54 -21.04 -3.15
CA GLY A 70 -16.00 -22.18 -3.88
C GLY A 70 -14.87 -21.81 -4.86
N GLU A 71 -14.21 -22.84 -5.42
CA GLU A 71 -12.99 -22.69 -6.22
C GLU A 71 -13.18 -21.83 -7.48
N GLU A 72 -14.34 -21.95 -8.15
CA GLU A 72 -14.64 -21.11 -9.32
C GLU A 72 -14.81 -19.63 -8.96
N ALA A 73 -15.38 -19.31 -7.79
CA ALA A 73 -15.51 -17.94 -7.31
C ALA A 73 -14.13 -17.37 -6.94
N GLU A 74 -13.29 -18.16 -6.26
CA GLU A 74 -11.91 -17.84 -5.93
C GLU A 74 -11.09 -17.51 -7.20
N LYS A 75 -11.17 -18.40 -8.20
CA LYS A 75 -10.48 -18.25 -9.49
C LYS A 75 -10.92 -16.98 -10.20
N ARG A 76 -12.22 -16.74 -10.35
CA ARG A 76 -12.76 -15.52 -10.97
C ARG A 76 -12.32 -14.26 -10.24
N PHE A 77 -12.30 -14.28 -8.91
CA PHE A 77 -11.81 -13.15 -8.11
C PHE A 77 -10.33 -12.86 -8.42
N CYS A 78 -9.48 -13.90 -8.39
CA CYS A 78 -8.04 -13.75 -8.64
C CYS A 78 -7.75 -13.28 -10.07
N GLU A 79 -8.44 -13.83 -11.07
CA GLU A 79 -8.35 -13.38 -12.46
C GLU A 79 -8.76 -11.92 -12.62
N HIS A 80 -9.92 -11.55 -12.06
CA HIS A 80 -10.45 -10.19 -12.16
C HIS A 80 -9.57 -9.15 -11.44
N LYS A 81 -9.01 -9.50 -10.28
CA LYS A 81 -8.14 -8.61 -9.50
C LYS A 81 -6.66 -8.72 -9.86
N ARG A 82 -6.29 -9.58 -10.81
CA ARG A 82 -4.91 -9.89 -11.21
C ARG A 82 -4.03 -10.26 -10.01
N LEU A 83 -4.45 -11.29 -9.29
CA LEU A 83 -3.79 -11.81 -8.09
C LEU A 83 -3.31 -13.24 -8.30
N SER A 84 -2.21 -13.59 -7.67
CA SER A 84 -1.69 -14.96 -7.63
C SER A 84 -2.46 -15.78 -6.59
N MET A 85 -3.38 -16.61 -7.07
CA MET A 85 -4.15 -17.55 -6.24
C MET A 85 -3.24 -18.49 -5.43
N ALA A 86 -2.18 -19.02 -6.06
CA ALA A 86 -1.21 -19.87 -5.40
C ALA A 86 -0.52 -19.16 -4.22
N THR A 87 -0.10 -17.90 -4.41
CA THR A 87 0.51 -17.10 -3.35
C THR A 87 -0.44 -16.87 -2.18
N LEU A 88 -1.71 -16.58 -2.46
CA LEU A 88 -2.73 -16.36 -1.43
C LEU A 88 -2.98 -17.64 -0.62
N ARG A 89 -3.13 -18.80 -1.28
CA ARG A 89 -3.27 -20.11 -0.62
C ARG A 89 -2.05 -20.46 0.25
N MET A 90 -0.83 -20.35 -0.29
CA MET A 90 0.41 -20.62 0.48
C MET A 90 0.53 -19.71 1.71
N THR A 91 0.19 -18.42 1.56
CA THR A 91 0.23 -17.48 2.68
C THR A 91 -0.82 -17.82 3.74
N TRP A 92 -2.02 -18.25 3.32
CA TRP A 92 -3.07 -18.69 4.23
C TRP A 92 -2.62 -19.92 5.03
N GLU A 93 -2.00 -20.92 4.38
CA GLU A 93 -1.45 -22.11 5.06
C GLU A 93 -0.38 -21.72 6.08
N ALA A 94 0.58 -20.86 5.70
CA ALA A 94 1.61 -20.38 6.62
C ALA A 94 1.02 -19.54 7.77
N LYS A 95 -0.01 -18.73 7.51
CA LYS A 95 -0.74 -17.99 8.55
C LYS A 95 -1.38 -18.95 9.56
N VAL A 96 -2.03 -20.02 9.09
CA VAL A 96 -2.64 -21.02 9.98
C VAL A 96 -1.58 -21.69 10.84
N GLN A 97 -0.45 -22.11 10.26
CA GLN A 97 0.67 -22.69 11.02
C GLN A 97 1.18 -21.74 12.10
N LEU A 98 1.29 -20.43 11.82
CA LEU A 98 1.69 -19.45 12.82
C LEU A 98 0.66 -19.30 13.95
N LYS A 99 -0.63 -19.35 13.63
CA LYS A 99 -1.70 -19.32 14.64
C LYS A 99 -1.64 -20.57 15.51
N ASP A 100 -1.47 -21.75 14.93
CA ASP A 100 -1.38 -23.02 15.65
C ASP A 100 -0.17 -23.05 16.59
N ILE A 101 0.97 -22.50 16.16
CA ILE A 101 2.16 -22.35 17.01
C ILE A 101 1.86 -21.44 18.22
N LEU A 102 1.17 -20.32 18.02
CA LEU A 102 0.81 -19.41 19.12
C LEU A 102 -0.18 -20.08 20.08
N ILE A 103 -1.22 -20.72 19.57
CA ILE A 103 -2.24 -21.42 20.38
C ILE A 103 -1.60 -22.56 21.18
N SER A 104 -0.78 -23.40 20.53
CA SER A 104 -0.05 -24.48 21.21
C SER A 104 0.98 -23.98 22.22
N SER A 105 1.46 -22.73 22.07
CA SER A 105 2.29 -22.06 23.06
C SER A 105 1.48 -21.48 24.25
N GLY A 106 0.15 -21.63 24.26
CA GLY A 106 -0.73 -21.20 25.33
C GLY A 106 -1.45 -19.87 25.09
N PHE A 107 -1.28 -19.22 23.94
CA PHE A 107 -1.99 -17.98 23.65
C PHE A 107 -3.49 -18.24 23.45
N PRO A 108 -4.36 -17.35 23.96
CA PRO A 108 -5.81 -17.50 23.80
C PRO A 108 -6.24 -17.40 22.34
N GLU A 109 -7.16 -18.24 21.87
CA GLU A 109 -7.66 -18.19 20.49
C GLU A 109 -8.32 -16.85 20.14
N GLU A 110 -8.90 -16.18 21.14
CA GLU A 110 -9.63 -14.92 21.01
C GLU A 110 -8.75 -13.79 20.45
N CYS A 111 -7.46 -13.79 20.77
CA CYS A 111 -6.51 -12.79 20.29
C CYS A 111 -6.05 -13.03 18.83
N LEU A 112 -6.39 -14.19 18.27
CA LEU A 112 -6.05 -14.66 16.93
C LEU A 112 -7.29 -14.79 16.03
N MET A 113 -8.44 -14.30 16.48
CA MET A 113 -9.65 -14.26 15.66
C MET A 113 -9.47 -13.31 14.47
N THR A 114 -9.97 -13.74 13.31
CA THR A 114 -10.03 -12.89 12.12
C THR A 114 -10.96 -11.72 12.40
N GLN A 115 -10.51 -10.51 12.10
CA GLN A 115 -11.31 -9.29 12.26
C GLN A 115 -11.35 -8.51 10.95
N PRO A 116 -12.50 -7.92 10.59
CA PRO A 116 -12.59 -7.06 9.42
C PRO A 116 -11.88 -5.73 9.68
N PHE A 117 -11.15 -5.22 8.70
CA PHE A 117 -10.51 -3.90 8.78
C PHE A 117 -11.11 -2.90 7.80
N ASN A 118 -11.22 -1.65 8.23
CA ASN A 118 -11.60 -0.53 7.39
C ASN A 118 -10.36 0.26 6.90
N ASN A 119 -10.05 0.11 5.62
CA ASN A 119 -8.93 0.78 4.97
C ASN A 119 -9.25 2.21 4.47
N THR A 120 -10.51 2.68 4.52
CA THR A 120 -10.90 4.01 4.02
C THR A 120 -11.32 5.01 5.09
N GLY A 121 -11.64 4.55 6.28
CA GLY A 121 -12.03 5.38 7.43
C GLY A 121 -11.20 5.09 8.68
N PRO A 122 -11.57 5.71 9.81
CA PRO A 122 -10.95 5.42 11.11
C PRO A 122 -11.10 3.96 11.50
N ASP A 123 -10.01 3.35 11.95
CA ASP A 123 -9.96 1.98 12.44
C ASP A 123 -8.76 1.87 13.38
N ASN A 124 -9.04 1.86 14.68
CA ASN A 124 -8.00 1.87 15.71
C ASN A 124 -7.20 0.56 15.74
N ASN A 125 -7.82 -0.58 15.40
CA ASN A 125 -7.13 -1.86 15.39
C ASN A 125 -6.15 -1.90 14.22
N LEU A 126 -6.55 -1.39 13.04
CA LEU A 126 -5.65 -1.23 11.90
C LEU A 126 -4.50 -0.24 12.20
N ASP A 127 -4.79 0.84 12.93
CA ASP A 127 -3.78 1.82 13.36
C ASP A 127 -2.75 1.18 14.30
N VAL A 128 -3.18 0.28 15.20
CA VAL A 128 -2.27 -0.53 16.03
C VAL A 128 -1.47 -1.49 15.16
N VAL A 129 -2.09 -2.19 14.21
CA VAL A 129 -1.35 -3.07 13.28
C VAL A 129 -0.24 -2.29 12.58
N ILE A 130 -0.51 -1.09 12.04
CA ILE A 130 0.51 -0.24 11.42
C ILE A 130 1.63 0.14 12.40
N SER A 131 1.28 0.41 13.66
CA SER A 131 2.24 0.72 14.72
C SER A 131 3.15 -0.47 15.04
N LEU A 132 2.58 -1.68 15.13
CA LEU A 132 3.32 -2.92 15.34
C LEU A 132 4.19 -3.27 14.13
N LEU A 133 3.72 -3.01 12.91
CA LEU A 133 4.54 -3.17 11.70
C LEU A 133 5.76 -2.26 11.73
N ALA A 134 5.60 -1.01 12.17
CA ALA A 134 6.73 -0.10 12.33
C ALA A 134 7.79 -0.69 13.28
N PHE A 135 7.37 -1.33 14.39
CA PHE A 135 8.27 -2.08 15.26
C PHE A 135 8.92 -3.28 14.55
N GLY A 136 8.13 -4.05 13.81
CA GLY A 136 8.58 -5.28 13.13
C GLY A 136 9.65 -5.04 12.09
N VAL A 137 9.52 -3.97 11.29
CA VAL A 137 10.42 -3.65 10.17
C VAL A 137 11.48 -2.60 10.49
N TYR A 138 11.44 -1.96 11.66
CA TYR A 138 12.55 -1.10 12.13
C TYR A 138 13.89 -1.87 11.99
N PRO A 139 15.01 -1.26 11.53
CA PRO A 139 15.25 0.16 11.31
C PRO A 139 14.91 0.66 9.89
N ASN A 140 14.08 -0.05 9.15
CA ASN A 140 13.70 0.31 7.78
C ASN A 140 12.68 1.47 7.77
N VAL A 141 13.16 2.66 8.11
CA VAL A 141 12.40 3.92 8.06
C VAL A 141 12.95 4.78 6.93
N CYS A 142 12.09 5.53 6.27
CA CYS A 142 12.49 6.50 5.26
C CYS A 142 11.60 7.74 5.26
N TYR A 143 12.17 8.83 4.75
CA TYR A 143 11.51 10.11 4.53
C TYR A 143 11.29 10.32 3.03
N HIS A 144 10.05 10.58 2.63
CA HIS A 144 9.70 10.93 1.26
C HIS A 144 10.13 12.37 0.94
N LYS A 145 10.93 12.53 -0.13
CA LYS A 145 11.43 13.85 -0.56
C LYS A 145 10.54 14.44 -1.66
N GLU A 146 10.53 13.80 -2.83
CA GLU A 146 9.82 14.26 -4.02
C GLU A 146 9.63 13.07 -4.97
N LYS A 147 8.59 13.09 -5.81
CA LYS A 147 8.34 12.03 -6.80
C LYS A 147 8.50 10.62 -6.19
N ARG A 148 9.47 9.85 -6.67
CA ARG A 148 9.84 8.51 -6.16
C ARG A 148 11.02 8.54 -5.21
N LYS A 149 11.69 9.68 -4.99
CA LYS A 149 12.91 9.75 -4.18
C LYS A 149 12.55 9.72 -2.69
N ILE A 150 13.26 8.87 -1.96
CA ILE A 150 13.19 8.75 -0.52
C ILE A 150 14.60 8.83 0.08
N LEU A 151 14.68 9.21 1.34
CA LEU A 151 15.90 9.19 2.15
C LEU A 151 15.75 8.14 3.24
N THR A 152 16.64 7.16 3.26
CA THR A 152 16.67 6.13 4.32
C THR A 152 17.28 6.68 5.61
N THR A 153 17.09 5.98 6.72
CA THR A 153 17.74 6.26 8.03
C THR A 153 19.25 6.45 7.92
N GLU A 154 19.91 5.75 7.00
CA GLU A 154 21.36 5.83 6.73
C GLU A 154 21.76 7.11 5.96
N GLY A 155 20.82 7.99 5.63
CA GLY A 155 21.08 9.16 4.77
C GLY A 155 21.26 8.83 3.29
N HIS A 156 21.08 7.56 2.90
CA HIS A 156 21.17 7.15 1.50
C HIS A 156 19.89 7.43 0.73
N SER A 157 20.05 7.95 -0.48
CA SER A 157 18.95 8.16 -1.42
C SER A 157 18.51 6.84 -2.04
N ALA A 158 17.21 6.59 -2.05
CA ALA A 158 16.60 5.42 -2.69
C ALA A 158 15.32 5.83 -3.43
N LEU A 159 14.69 4.87 -4.11
CA LEU A 159 13.44 5.07 -4.83
C LEU A 159 12.29 4.24 -4.24
N ILE A 160 11.06 4.73 -4.33
CA ILE A 160 9.88 3.91 -4.11
C ILE A 160 9.80 2.86 -5.23
N HIS A 161 9.75 1.58 -4.87
CA HIS A 161 9.70 0.48 -5.82
C HIS A 161 8.40 0.50 -6.64
N LYS A 162 8.44 0.04 -7.90
CA LYS A 162 7.28 0.08 -8.82
C LYS A 162 6.11 -0.77 -8.33
N SER A 163 6.38 -1.83 -7.57
CA SER A 163 5.36 -2.69 -6.97
C SER A 163 4.68 -2.09 -5.75
N SER A 164 5.10 -0.92 -5.26
CA SER A 164 4.41 -0.27 -4.15
C SER A 164 3.18 0.49 -4.63
N VAL A 165 2.09 0.43 -3.87
CA VAL A 165 0.89 1.28 -4.03
C VAL A 165 1.24 2.76 -3.90
N ASN A 166 2.33 3.06 -3.17
CA ASN A 166 2.89 4.40 -2.97
C ASN A 166 3.82 4.85 -4.11
N CYS A 167 4.05 4.05 -5.15
CA CYS A 167 4.78 4.55 -6.31
C CYS A 167 3.87 5.55 -7.07
N PRO A 168 4.25 6.79 -7.38
CA PRO A 168 3.43 7.66 -8.22
C PRO A 168 3.14 7.07 -9.61
N PHE A 169 2.01 7.43 -10.25
CA PHE A 169 1.70 7.03 -11.64
C PHE A 169 2.50 7.81 -12.69
N SER A 170 2.73 9.10 -12.44
CA SER A 170 3.46 10.01 -13.32
C SER A 170 4.55 10.74 -12.54
N SER A 171 5.19 11.73 -13.15
CA SER A 171 6.16 12.61 -12.51
C SER A 171 5.51 13.69 -11.63
N GLN A 172 4.17 13.70 -11.49
CA GLN A 172 3.46 14.59 -10.58
C GLN A 172 3.78 14.24 -9.14
N ASP A 173 3.97 15.27 -8.32
CA ASP A 173 4.25 15.09 -6.90
C ASP A 173 2.98 14.65 -6.16
N ILE A 174 3.06 13.47 -5.54
CA ILE A 174 2.07 13.03 -4.57
C ILE A 174 2.42 13.69 -3.25
N LYS A 175 1.47 14.45 -2.69
CA LYS A 175 1.56 14.97 -1.34
C LYS A 175 0.99 13.93 -0.37
N TYR A 176 1.87 13.29 0.39
CA TYR A 176 1.46 12.37 1.44
C TYR A 176 1.03 13.12 2.71
N PRO A 177 0.08 12.56 3.49
CA PRO A 177 -0.32 13.15 4.78
C PRO A 177 0.83 13.25 5.81
N SER A 178 1.79 12.34 5.71
CA SER A 178 3.03 12.30 6.49
C SER A 178 4.19 12.02 5.54
N PRO A 179 5.39 12.58 5.75
CA PRO A 179 6.54 12.26 4.93
C PRO A 179 7.20 10.93 5.33
N PHE A 180 6.79 10.31 6.44
CA PHE A 180 7.45 9.14 7.00
C PHE A 180 6.82 7.83 6.55
N PHE A 181 7.68 6.90 6.18
CA PHE A 181 7.31 5.53 5.82
C PHE A 181 8.21 4.53 6.51
N VAL A 182 7.66 3.37 6.81
CA VAL A 182 8.43 2.15 7.06
C VAL A 182 8.37 1.25 5.83
N PHE A 183 9.38 0.40 5.62
CA PHE A 183 9.44 -0.49 4.46
C PHE A 183 9.95 -1.90 4.80
N GLY A 184 9.49 -2.91 4.06
CA GLY A 184 9.85 -4.31 4.30
C GLY A 184 11.26 -4.64 3.82
N GLU A 185 11.58 -4.33 2.57
CA GLU A 185 12.86 -4.74 1.95
C GLU A 185 13.50 -3.64 1.08
N LYS A 186 14.83 -3.67 1.02
CA LYS A 186 15.67 -2.80 0.18
C LYS A 186 16.25 -3.65 -0.96
N ILE A 187 15.85 -3.35 -2.19
CA ILE A 187 16.28 -4.10 -3.37
C ILE A 187 17.28 -3.24 -4.15
N ARG A 188 18.43 -3.83 -4.50
CA ARG A 188 19.43 -3.22 -5.39
C ARG A 188 19.34 -3.84 -6.78
N THR A 189 18.78 -3.10 -7.73
CA THR A 189 18.86 -3.41 -9.17
C THR A 189 19.72 -2.36 -9.87
N ARG A 190 19.16 -1.57 -10.79
CA ARG A 190 19.80 -0.38 -11.38
C ARG A 190 19.86 0.80 -10.40
N ALA A 191 18.91 0.85 -9.47
CA ALA A 191 18.86 1.81 -8.38
C ALA A 191 18.40 1.10 -7.11
N ILE A 192 18.82 1.60 -5.96
CA ILE A 192 18.32 1.14 -4.66
C ILE A 192 16.85 1.55 -4.55
N SER A 193 15.97 0.59 -4.28
CA SER A 193 14.54 0.85 -4.11
C SER A 193 14.01 0.22 -2.83
N ALA A 194 13.13 0.92 -2.12
CA ALA A 194 12.38 0.38 -1.00
C ALA A 194 11.05 -0.20 -1.48
N LYS A 195 10.70 -1.39 -0.98
CA LYS A 195 9.49 -2.13 -1.32
C LYS A 195 8.68 -2.41 -0.06
N THR A 196 7.39 -2.68 -0.23
CA THR A 196 6.46 -2.96 0.87
C THR A 196 6.42 -1.80 1.87
N MET A 197 6.06 -0.62 1.37
CA MET A 197 6.06 0.64 2.10
C MET A 197 4.74 0.89 2.82
N THR A 198 4.80 1.50 4.01
CA THR A 198 3.63 1.87 4.81
C THR A 198 3.84 3.24 5.43
N LEU A 199 2.89 4.15 5.15
CA LEU A 199 2.85 5.47 5.76
C LEU A 199 2.70 5.33 7.27
N VAL A 200 3.50 6.07 8.03
CA VAL A 200 3.44 6.10 9.49
C VAL A 200 3.44 7.53 10.01
N SER A 201 2.83 7.72 11.17
CA SER A 201 2.86 8.99 11.88
C SER A 201 4.16 9.16 12.68
N PRO A 202 4.58 10.40 12.96
CA PRO A 202 5.70 10.66 13.85
C PRO A 202 5.55 10.02 15.24
N LEU A 203 4.34 9.95 15.78
CA LEU A 203 4.09 9.32 17.08
C LEU A 203 4.24 7.79 17.03
N GLN A 204 3.86 7.15 15.92
CA GLN A 204 4.10 5.72 15.72
C GLN A 204 5.62 5.43 15.67
N LEU A 205 6.41 6.29 15.02
CA LEU A 205 7.87 6.18 15.03
C LEU A 205 8.46 6.41 16.43
N LEU A 206 7.98 7.43 17.13
CA LEU A 206 8.39 7.74 18.50
C LEU A 206 7.97 6.66 19.50
N LEU A 207 6.93 5.87 19.22
CA LEU A 207 6.51 4.78 20.09
C LEU A 207 7.22 3.46 19.76
N PHE A 208 7.39 3.11 18.48
CA PHE A 208 7.76 1.75 18.09
C PHE A 208 8.97 1.61 17.16
N ALA A 209 9.42 2.68 16.52
CA ALA A 209 10.45 2.62 15.49
C ALA A 209 11.55 3.67 15.71
N SER A 210 12.14 3.65 16.90
CA SER A 210 13.38 4.36 17.17
C SER A 210 14.18 3.74 18.31
N LYS A 211 15.50 3.92 18.24
CA LYS A 211 16.48 3.43 19.21
C LYS A 211 16.94 4.52 20.16
N LYS A 212 17.06 5.76 19.69
CA LYS A 212 17.59 6.90 20.45
C LYS A 212 16.64 8.08 20.34
N VAL A 213 16.34 8.69 21.49
CA VAL A 213 15.49 9.89 21.57
C VAL A 213 16.20 10.89 22.48
N LEU A 214 16.54 12.05 21.93
CA LEU A 214 17.12 13.17 22.66
C LEU A 214 16.12 14.33 22.68
N SER A 215 16.18 15.16 23.70
CA SER A 215 15.34 16.35 23.82
C SER A 215 16.18 17.52 24.28
N ASP A 216 15.96 18.68 23.66
CA ASP A 216 16.50 19.98 24.11
C ASP A 216 15.46 20.85 24.83
N GLY A 217 14.28 20.29 25.12
CA GLY A 217 13.13 20.98 25.72
C GLY A 217 12.01 21.28 24.71
N GLU A 218 12.35 21.75 23.51
CA GLU A 218 11.38 22.15 22.48
C GLU A 218 11.32 21.18 21.29
N LEU A 219 12.46 20.60 20.95
CA LEU A 219 12.64 19.64 19.88
C LEU A 219 13.01 18.28 20.45
N ILE A 220 12.45 17.26 19.83
CA ILE A 220 12.76 15.86 20.07
C ILE A 220 13.51 15.34 18.85
N LEU A 221 14.76 14.91 19.04
CA LEU A 221 15.59 14.31 18.02
C LEU A 221 15.53 12.80 18.14
N VAL A 222 14.92 12.16 17.14
CA VAL A 222 14.72 10.71 17.06
C VAL A 222 15.74 10.12 16.06
N ASP A 223 16.51 9.14 16.54
CA ASP A 223 17.58 8.44 15.83
C ASP A 223 18.60 9.36 15.13
N ASP A 224 18.84 10.54 15.71
CA ASP A 224 19.79 11.55 15.23
C ASP A 224 19.42 12.22 13.88
N TRP A 225 18.21 12.01 13.34
CA TRP A 225 17.81 12.59 12.05
C TRP A 225 16.37 13.12 11.97
N ILE A 226 15.43 12.54 12.72
CA ILE A 226 14.04 13.00 12.73
C ILE A 226 13.89 14.06 13.83
N LYS A 227 13.54 15.28 13.44
CA LYS A 227 13.29 16.38 14.37
C LYS A 227 11.79 16.60 14.52
N LEU A 228 11.26 16.42 15.73
CA LEU A 228 9.86 16.62 16.06
C LEU A 228 9.72 17.81 17.00
N LYS A 229 8.85 18.76 16.66
CA LYS A 229 8.49 19.85 17.56
C LYS A 229 7.35 19.38 18.46
N MET A 230 7.67 19.06 19.71
CA MET A 230 6.69 18.61 20.70
C MET A 230 7.23 18.82 22.13
N PRO A 231 6.34 19.00 23.14
CA PRO A 231 6.78 19.19 24.52
C PRO A 231 7.60 18.01 25.04
N HIS A 232 8.71 18.31 25.75
CA HIS A 232 9.57 17.31 26.39
C HIS A 232 8.79 16.30 27.21
N THR A 233 7.89 16.77 28.08
CA THR A 233 7.11 15.91 29.00
C THR A 233 6.22 14.92 28.24
N ALA A 234 5.56 15.36 27.17
CA ALA A 234 4.75 14.48 26.33
C ALA A 234 5.61 13.41 25.64
N ALA A 235 6.78 13.79 25.12
CA ALA A 235 7.71 12.85 24.50
C ALA A 235 8.25 11.83 25.50
N ALA A 236 8.63 12.27 26.70
CA ALA A 236 9.09 11.41 27.78
C ALA A 236 8.02 10.39 28.18
N CYS A 237 6.75 10.81 28.33
CA CYS A 237 5.64 9.90 28.61
C CYS A 237 5.44 8.85 27.51
N ILE A 238 5.49 9.25 26.23
CA ILE A 238 5.35 8.32 25.10
C ILE A 238 6.50 7.31 25.06
N VAL A 239 7.73 7.77 25.29
CA VAL A 239 8.91 6.89 25.33
C VAL A 239 8.86 5.95 26.54
N ALA A 240 8.34 6.39 27.68
CA ALA A 240 8.19 5.55 28.88
C ALA A 240 7.24 4.36 28.66
N LEU A 241 6.21 4.51 27.80
CA LEU A 241 5.30 3.41 27.43
C LEU A 241 6.03 2.23 26.78
N ARG A 242 7.21 2.47 26.17
CA ARG A 242 8.01 1.40 25.56
C ARG A 242 8.46 0.41 26.60
N ALA A 243 9.08 0.88 27.69
CA ALA A 243 9.57 0.02 28.75
C ALA A 243 8.42 -0.78 29.39
N ALA A 244 7.28 -0.14 29.60
CA ALA A 244 6.09 -0.79 30.14
C ALA A 244 5.52 -1.85 29.17
N MET A 245 5.47 -1.55 27.86
CA MET A 245 5.08 -2.53 26.84
C MET A 245 6.07 -3.71 26.76
N GLU A 246 7.37 -3.46 26.91
CA GLU A 246 8.39 -4.52 26.94
C GLU A 246 8.27 -5.41 28.17
N ALA A 247 8.00 -4.82 29.34
CA ALA A 247 7.73 -5.57 30.57
C ALA A 247 6.50 -6.47 30.40
N LEU A 248 5.39 -5.93 29.87
CA LEU A 248 4.18 -6.72 29.60
C LEU A 248 4.45 -7.87 28.62
N VAL A 249 5.24 -7.64 27.56
CA VAL A 249 5.63 -8.73 26.64
C VAL A 249 6.38 -9.83 27.39
N VAL A 250 7.29 -9.49 28.32
CA VAL A 250 8.01 -10.48 29.12
C VAL A 250 7.07 -11.27 30.03
N GLU A 251 6.10 -10.60 30.66
CA GLU A 251 5.09 -11.27 31.49
C GLU A 251 4.24 -12.24 30.69
N VAL A 252 3.70 -11.78 29.54
CA VAL A 252 2.90 -12.60 28.64
C VAL A 252 3.70 -13.77 28.08
N THR A 253 5.01 -13.64 27.85
CA THR A 253 5.82 -14.79 27.41
C THR A 253 6.02 -15.86 28.49
N LYS A 254 5.87 -15.51 29.77
CA LYS A 254 5.97 -16.47 30.88
C LYS A 254 4.64 -17.20 31.09
N ASP A 255 3.54 -16.47 30.96
CA ASP A 255 2.18 -16.99 31.04
C ASP A 255 1.30 -16.33 29.97
N PRO A 256 1.18 -16.94 28.76
CA PRO A 256 0.39 -16.37 27.69
C PRO A 256 -1.12 -16.26 28.00
N GLY A 257 -1.61 -17.03 28.98
CA GLY A 257 -3.02 -17.04 29.38
C GLY A 257 -3.49 -15.70 29.94
N ILE A 258 -2.59 -14.88 30.49
CA ILE A 258 -2.92 -13.57 31.09
C ILE A 258 -3.51 -12.58 30.06
N VAL A 259 -3.30 -12.81 28.76
CA VAL A 259 -3.88 -11.98 27.69
C VAL A 259 -5.41 -11.92 27.78
N ARG A 260 -6.07 -12.98 28.29
CA ARG A 260 -7.54 -13.01 28.50
C ARG A 260 -8.02 -11.97 29.49
N GLN A 261 -7.22 -11.69 30.52
CA GLN A 261 -7.57 -10.79 31.60
C GLN A 261 -6.31 -10.14 32.14
N LEU A 262 -5.97 -9.01 31.54
CA LEU A 262 -4.88 -8.17 32.00
C LEU A 262 -5.34 -7.34 33.20
N ASP A 263 -4.39 -6.93 34.05
CA ASP A 263 -4.73 -6.01 35.12
C ASP A 263 -5.17 -4.63 34.59
N PRO A 264 -5.88 -3.84 35.40
CA PRO A 264 -6.38 -2.52 34.96
C PRO A 264 -5.28 -1.54 34.55
N ALA A 265 -4.05 -1.68 35.04
CA ALA A 265 -2.95 -0.79 34.68
C ALA A 265 -2.44 -1.08 33.26
N HIS A 266 -2.27 -2.37 32.95
CA HIS A 266 -1.95 -2.84 31.60
C HIS A 266 -3.04 -2.47 30.60
N GLU A 267 -4.32 -2.64 30.94
CA GLU A 267 -5.42 -2.23 30.06
C GLU A 267 -5.40 -0.73 29.75
N ARG A 268 -5.20 0.13 30.77
CA ARG A 268 -5.06 1.58 30.57
C ARG A 268 -3.87 1.91 29.67
N MET A 269 -2.72 1.28 29.90
CA MET A 269 -1.54 1.45 29.06
C MET A 269 -1.82 1.08 27.59
N LEU A 270 -2.42 -0.08 27.34
CA LEU A 270 -2.77 -0.52 25.99
C LEU A 270 -3.78 0.43 25.32
N ASN A 271 -4.72 0.99 26.08
CA ASN A 271 -5.66 1.99 25.57
C ASN A 271 -4.98 3.32 25.21
N VAL A 272 -3.99 3.76 25.98
CA VAL A 272 -3.17 4.93 25.61
C VAL A 272 -2.40 4.65 24.32
N ILE A 273 -1.78 3.47 24.19
CA ILE A 273 -1.09 3.07 22.95
C ILE A 273 -2.06 3.07 21.76
N ARG A 274 -3.26 2.49 21.91
CA ARG A 274 -4.31 2.53 20.86
C ARG A 274 -4.65 3.95 20.41
N GLN A 275 -4.73 4.92 21.33
CA GLN A 275 -4.99 6.31 20.97
C GLN A 275 -3.80 6.96 20.26
N LEU A 276 -2.57 6.71 20.73
CA LEU A 276 -1.34 7.23 20.12
C LEU A 276 -1.06 6.63 18.73
N SER A 277 -1.51 5.41 18.49
CA SER A 277 -1.42 4.73 17.19
C SER A 277 -2.23 5.43 16.09
N ARG A 278 -3.25 6.21 16.44
CA ARG A 278 -4.11 6.91 15.47
C ARG A 278 -3.30 8.00 14.76
N PRO A 279 -3.31 8.07 13.41
CA PRO A 279 -2.64 9.14 12.67
C PRO A 279 -3.07 10.55 13.12
N ALA A 280 -4.35 10.72 13.46
CA ALA A 280 -4.90 11.97 13.96
C ALA A 280 -4.27 12.45 15.28
N ALA A 281 -3.75 11.55 16.13
CA ALA A 281 -3.05 11.91 17.36
C ALA A 281 -1.76 12.70 17.08
N ALA A 282 -1.17 12.50 15.90
CA ALA A 282 0.00 13.25 15.41
C ALA A 282 -0.38 14.43 14.51
N GLY A 283 -1.67 14.80 14.43
CA GLY A 283 -2.17 15.81 13.50
C GLY A 283 -2.18 15.36 12.03
N VAL A 284 -2.03 14.05 11.75
CA VAL A 284 -2.04 13.51 10.39
C VAL A 284 -3.47 13.15 10.00
N ALA A 285 -4.06 13.94 9.11
CA ALA A 285 -5.36 13.65 8.53
C ALA A 285 -5.22 12.69 7.33
N LEU A 286 -5.66 11.45 7.50
CA LEU A 286 -5.83 10.51 6.38
C LEU A 286 -7.08 10.89 5.59
N THR A 287 -6.98 11.90 4.75
CA THR A 287 -8.04 12.18 3.79
C THR A 287 -8.09 11.07 2.76
N ALA A 288 -9.28 10.73 2.27
CA ALA A 288 -9.37 10.06 0.98
C ALA A 288 -8.58 10.89 -0.02
N ALA A 289 -7.52 10.32 -0.59
CA ALA A 289 -7.02 10.84 -1.85
C ALA A 289 -8.27 11.09 -2.71
N SER A 290 -8.41 12.29 -3.27
CA SER A 290 -9.57 12.74 -4.07
C SER A 290 -9.81 11.90 -5.34
N THR A 291 -9.33 10.68 -5.35
CA THR A 291 -9.39 9.68 -6.38
C THR A 291 -9.68 8.38 -5.65
N ARG A 292 -10.97 8.11 -5.38
CA ARG A 292 -11.47 6.78 -5.73
C ARG A 292 -11.12 6.64 -7.20
N PHE A 293 -9.98 6.04 -7.48
CA PHE A 293 -9.69 5.66 -8.83
C PHE A 293 -10.76 4.63 -9.13
N GLY A 294 -11.74 4.99 -9.95
CA GLY A 294 -12.68 4.01 -10.50
C GLY A 294 -11.90 2.86 -11.14
N ASP A 295 -12.58 1.86 -11.72
CA ASP A 295 -11.97 0.65 -12.29
C ASP A 295 -11.00 0.87 -13.49
N GLY A 296 -10.40 2.06 -13.60
CA GLY A 296 -9.65 2.53 -14.74
C GLY A 296 -10.60 3.05 -15.82
N PRO A 297 -10.06 3.51 -16.96
CA PRO A 297 -10.89 3.72 -18.14
C PRO A 297 -11.66 2.44 -18.46
N ARG A 298 -12.95 2.61 -18.80
CA ARG A 298 -13.86 1.53 -19.19
C ARG A 298 -13.16 0.63 -20.23
N PRO A 299 -13.26 -0.71 -20.13
CA PRO A 299 -12.71 -1.60 -21.14
C PRO A 299 -13.18 -1.12 -22.53
N PRO A 300 -12.32 -1.14 -23.57
CA PRO A 300 -12.76 -0.88 -24.93
C PRO A 300 -13.98 -1.75 -25.20
N LYS A 301 -15.08 -1.15 -25.68
CA LYS A 301 -16.24 -1.92 -26.13
C LYS A 301 -15.70 -2.95 -27.11
N MET A 302 -15.82 -4.24 -26.78
CA MET A 302 -15.48 -5.30 -27.72
C MET A 302 -16.24 -4.99 -29.02
N ALA A 303 -15.51 -4.93 -30.13
CA ALA A 303 -16.15 -4.90 -31.43
C ALA A 303 -17.08 -6.12 -31.47
N ARG A 304 -18.38 -5.89 -31.68
CA ARG A 304 -19.29 -6.99 -31.97
C ARG A 304 -18.65 -7.74 -33.14
N TYR A 305 -18.37 -9.02 -32.94
CA TYR A 305 -18.05 -9.91 -34.04
C TYR A 305 -19.24 -9.80 -35.01
N ASP A 306 -19.01 -9.12 -36.13
CA ASP A 306 -19.92 -9.15 -37.26
C ASP A 306 -19.71 -10.52 -37.90
N ASN A 307 -20.43 -11.51 -37.37
CA ASN A 307 -20.43 -12.83 -37.95
C ASN A 307 -21.30 -12.74 -39.20
N GLY A 308 -20.65 -12.40 -40.31
CA GLY A 308 -21.26 -12.42 -41.63
C GLY A 308 -21.76 -13.83 -41.94
N ALA A 309 -23.08 -13.98 -41.91
CA ALA A 309 -23.80 -15.05 -42.60
C ALA A 309 -25.26 -14.62 -42.81
N GLY A 310 -25.60 -14.17 -44.02
CA GLY A 310 -26.96 -14.38 -44.54
C GLY A 310 -27.10 -15.83 -45.06
N PRO A 311 -28.23 -16.24 -45.67
CA PRO A 311 -29.50 -15.55 -45.89
C PRO A 311 -30.74 -16.40 -45.49
N ARG A 312 -31.95 -15.81 -45.60
CA ARG A 312 -33.34 -16.36 -45.54
C ARG A 312 -34.13 -15.49 -44.54
N GLY A 313 -35.19 -14.77 -44.88
CA GLY A 313 -36.33 -15.13 -45.72
C GLY A 313 -37.56 -15.20 -44.80
N TRP A 314 -38.59 -14.41 -45.14
CA TRP A 314 -40.01 -14.54 -44.74
C TRP A 314 -40.57 -13.80 -43.51
N GLY A 315 -41.69 -13.09 -43.78
CA GLY A 315 -42.79 -12.77 -42.85
C GLY A 315 -42.53 -11.58 -41.91
N GLY A 316 -43.22 -10.46 -41.95
CA GLY A 316 -44.66 -10.28 -42.12
C GLY A 316 -45.32 -10.08 -40.74
N TYR A 317 -46.24 -9.11 -40.65
CA TYR A 317 -47.27 -8.85 -39.62
C TYR A 317 -46.90 -8.22 -38.25
N GLY A 318 -47.63 -7.14 -37.90
CA GLY A 318 -47.80 -6.58 -36.55
C GLY A 318 -47.69 -5.05 -36.47
N ARG A 319 -48.59 -4.25 -37.07
CA ARG A 319 -49.81 -3.66 -36.47
C ARG A 319 -49.65 -2.96 -35.10
N GLY A 320 -50.03 -1.67 -35.05
CA GLY A 320 -50.57 -0.95 -33.87
C GLY A 320 -49.72 0.24 -33.39
N SER A 321 -50.00 1.48 -33.82
CA SER A 321 -50.80 2.49 -33.07
C SER A 321 -50.43 2.57 -31.58
N SER A 322 -50.02 3.69 -30.99
CA SER A 322 -50.61 5.04 -31.08
C SER A 322 -50.03 5.91 -29.95
N HIS A 323 -50.28 7.23 -30.04
CA HIS A 323 -50.27 8.26 -28.99
C HIS A 323 -49.12 9.29 -28.95
N ARG A 324 -49.53 10.46 -29.43
CA ARG A 324 -48.99 11.83 -29.33
C ARG A 324 -48.76 12.29 -27.88
N GLY A 325 -47.79 13.21 -27.75
CA GLY A 325 -47.73 14.26 -26.73
C GLY A 325 -46.53 15.17 -26.98
N ARG A 326 -46.58 16.08 -27.96
CA ARG A 326 -46.67 17.56 -27.81
C ARG A 326 -45.70 18.19 -26.79
N GLY A 327 -44.87 19.14 -27.26
CA GLY A 327 -44.34 20.19 -26.38
C GLY A 327 -43.12 20.99 -26.86
N TYR A 328 -43.34 21.92 -27.80
CA TYR A 328 -42.68 23.24 -27.96
C TYR A 328 -41.15 23.40 -27.77
N GLY A 329 -40.46 23.63 -28.89
CA GLY A 329 -39.17 24.33 -28.96
C GLY A 329 -39.37 25.82 -29.30
N GLY A 330 -38.65 26.69 -28.59
CA GLY A 330 -38.59 28.13 -28.82
C GLY A 330 -37.30 28.57 -29.54
N TYR A 331 -37.48 29.57 -30.40
CA TYR A 331 -36.52 30.51 -31.05
C TYR A 331 -35.38 30.99 -30.13
N SER A 332 -34.22 31.56 -30.53
CA SER A 332 -33.63 32.20 -31.73
C SER A 332 -32.11 32.33 -31.42
N GLY A 333 -31.14 32.20 -32.32
CA GLY A 333 -30.79 33.13 -33.40
C GLY A 333 -30.12 34.42 -32.88
N TRP A 334 -28.83 34.66 -33.20
CA TRP A 334 -28.31 35.82 -33.96
C TRP A 334 -26.75 35.97 -33.90
N HIS A 335 -26.11 35.89 -35.09
CA HIS A 335 -24.99 36.71 -35.67
C HIS A 335 -23.63 36.86 -34.92
N SER A 336 -22.43 37.02 -35.54
CA SER A 336 -21.99 37.38 -36.91
C SER A 336 -20.47 37.13 -37.11
N ALA A 337 -20.04 37.19 -38.38
CA ALA A 337 -18.73 37.57 -38.94
C ALA A 337 -17.60 36.51 -38.95
N GLY A 338 -16.82 36.32 -40.02
CA GLY A 338 -16.67 37.03 -41.29
C GLY A 338 -15.30 36.65 -41.92
N ARG A 339 -15.27 36.52 -43.25
CA ARG A 339 -14.21 35.93 -44.11
C ARG A 339 -12.85 36.66 -44.14
N GLY A 340 -11.80 35.92 -44.55
CA GLY A 340 -10.62 36.46 -45.27
C GLY A 340 -9.49 35.43 -45.53
N TYR A 341 -9.26 35.09 -46.81
CA TYR A 341 -8.02 34.49 -47.40
C TYR A 341 -7.32 35.60 -48.23
N PRO A 342 -6.13 35.45 -48.89
CA PRO A 342 -5.21 34.30 -49.05
C PRO A 342 -3.69 34.64 -48.95
N GLY A 343 -2.80 33.63 -49.11
CA GLY A 343 -1.41 33.84 -49.56
C GLY A 343 -0.42 32.71 -49.22
N GLY A 344 0.06 31.95 -50.22
CA GLY A 344 1.32 31.18 -50.17
C GLY A 344 2.47 32.00 -50.82
N PRO A 345 3.63 31.41 -51.22
CA PRO A 345 4.11 30.02 -51.08
C PRO A 345 5.60 29.91 -50.64
N GLY A 346 6.11 28.67 -50.51
CA GLY A 346 7.53 28.37 -50.82
C GLY A 346 8.34 27.60 -49.76
N GLY A 347 9.08 26.58 -50.22
CA GLY A 347 10.23 26.04 -49.49
C GLY A 347 10.32 24.51 -49.42
N ALA A 348 10.74 23.89 -50.52
CA ALA A 348 11.11 22.48 -50.60
C ALA A 348 12.55 22.24 -50.11
N TYR A 349 12.81 21.16 -49.37
CA TYR A 349 14.02 20.35 -49.53
C TYR A 349 13.83 18.97 -48.88
N GLY A 350 13.93 17.94 -49.72
CA GLY A 350 14.14 16.57 -49.32
C GLY A 350 15.62 16.17 -49.48
N ALA A 351 15.97 15.14 -48.72
CA ALA A 351 16.96 14.10 -49.00
C ALA A 351 18.47 14.45 -49.06
N GLY A 352 19.26 13.66 -48.33
CA GLY A 352 20.48 13.06 -48.91
C GLY A 352 21.73 13.00 -48.03
N GLY A 353 22.18 11.77 -47.75
CA GLY A 353 23.59 11.40 -47.47
C GLY A 353 24.07 11.58 -46.02
N GLY A 354 24.83 10.69 -45.39
CA GLY A 354 25.63 9.56 -45.88
C GLY A 354 27.06 9.65 -45.35
N CYS A 355 27.47 8.63 -44.57
CA CYS A 355 28.84 8.09 -44.43
C CYS A 355 29.90 8.70 -43.46
N ARG A 356 30.30 7.82 -42.52
CA ARG A 356 31.66 7.35 -42.17
C ARG A 356 32.55 8.09 -41.14
N GLY A 357 33.21 7.23 -40.34
CA GLY A 357 34.34 7.48 -39.42
C GLY A 357 33.95 7.09 -37.99
N GLY A 358 34.46 6.04 -37.32
CA GLY A 358 35.76 5.39 -37.37
C GLY A 358 36.43 5.61 -36.00
N GLY A 359 36.66 4.54 -35.22
CA GLY A 359 37.42 4.62 -33.97
C GLY A 359 37.07 3.53 -32.96
N GLY A 360 37.84 2.43 -32.98
CA GLY A 360 37.73 1.34 -32.01
C GLY A 360 38.56 1.57 -30.75
N TYR A 361 38.26 0.82 -29.68
CA TYR A 361 39.22 0.45 -28.64
C TYR A 361 38.85 -0.93 -28.09
N ARG A 362 39.77 -1.89 -28.28
CA ARG A 362 39.86 -3.17 -27.56
C ARG A 362 41.00 -3.06 -26.55
N GLY A 363 40.76 -3.58 -25.34
CA GLY A 363 41.80 -4.18 -24.49
C GLY A 363 42.23 -3.39 -23.26
N ALA A 364 41.94 -3.94 -22.07
CA ALA A 364 42.88 -4.25 -20.97
C ALA A 364 42.15 -4.33 -19.61
N GLY A 365 42.54 -5.31 -18.78
CA GLY A 365 42.12 -5.41 -17.37
C GLY A 365 41.87 -6.85 -16.95
N ARG A 366 42.89 -7.73 -16.97
CA ARG A 366 43.65 -8.18 -15.78
C ARG A 366 42.77 -8.71 -14.64
N GLY A 367 42.88 -10.01 -14.42
CA GLY A 367 42.34 -10.69 -13.25
C GLY A 367 43.15 -10.45 -11.98
N TYR A 368 42.53 -10.82 -10.85
CA TYR A 368 43.20 -11.12 -9.59
C TYR A 368 42.55 -12.35 -8.95
N ARG A 369 43.35 -13.42 -8.89
CA ARG A 369 43.45 -14.45 -7.84
C ARG A 369 44.01 -13.70 -6.60
N GLY A 370 43.69 -13.93 -5.32
CA GLY A 370 43.29 -15.10 -4.54
C GLY A 370 43.92 -14.95 -3.13
N GLY A 371 43.43 -15.70 -2.14
CA GLY A 371 44.05 -15.91 -0.80
C GLY A 371 43.59 -14.94 0.29
N TYR A 372 43.24 -15.35 1.51
CA TYR A 372 43.23 -16.64 2.20
C TYR A 372 42.04 -16.67 3.17
#